data_AF-A0A1H6CQ41-F1
#
_entry.id   AF-A0A1H6CQ41-F1
#
_cell.length_a   1.000
_cell.length_b   1.000
_cell.length_c   1.000
_cell.angle_alpha   90.00
_cell.angle_beta   90.00
_cell.angle_gamma   90.00
#
_symmetry.space_group_name_H-M   'P 1'
#
loop_
_entity.id
_entity.type
_entity.pdbx_description
1 polymer ?
#
loop_
_entity_poly.entity_id
_entity_poly.type
_entity_poly.pdbx_seq_one_letter_code
_entity_poly.pdbx_strand_id
1 'polypeptide(L)' 'MLIDEWDLADEARRIGTRPRTIGELFAVERPSLKPLPVETFETGRWFTPRVDRFSHSLTELPGVFHQFRGHTAGG' A
#
# COMPACT_ATOMS: atom_id res chain seq x y z
N MET A 1 -6.78 -2.39 17.58
CA MET A 1 -7.20 -2.94 16.27
C MET A 1 -5.96 -3.38 15.50
N LEU A 2 -6.08 -4.14 14.41
CA LEU A 2 -4.91 -4.55 13.61
C LEU A 2 -4.11 -3.31 13.12
N ILE A 3 -4.78 -2.24 12.73
CA ILE A 3 -4.13 -1.00 12.26
C ILE A 3 -3.17 -0.42 13.31
N ASP A 4 -3.58 -0.34 14.58
CA ASP A 4 -2.76 0.23 15.66
C ASP A 4 -1.46 -0.55 15.88
N GLU A 5 -1.49 -1.87 15.72
CA GLU A 5 -0.30 -2.71 15.85
C GLU A 5 0.70 -2.47 14.71
N TRP A 6 0.18 -2.27 13.50
CA TRP A 6 0.99 -1.96 12.33
C TRP A 6 1.58 -0.56 12.41
N ASP A 7 0.83 0.42 12.92
CA ASP A 7 1.33 1.77 13.16
C ASP A 7 2.50 1.74 14.15
N LEU A 8 2.37 1.04 15.27
CA LEU A 8 3.44 0.90 16.26
C LEU A 8 4.68 0.20 15.69
N ALA A 9 4.48 -0.84 14.87
CA ALA A 9 5.58 -1.52 14.21
C ALA A 9 6.31 -0.60 13.22
N ASP A 10 5.58 0.27 12.51
CA ASP A 10 6.17 1.21 11.56
C ASP A 10 6.95 2.32 12.27
N GLU A 11 6.39 2.90 13.33
CA GLU A 11 7.04 3.91 14.18
C GLU A 11 8.40 3.42 14.73
N ALA A 12 8.51 2.13 15.06
CA ALA A 12 9.73 1.50 15.57
C ALA A 12 10.74 1.08 14.47
N ARG A 13 10.33 1.07 13.19
CA ARG A 13 11.15 0.58 12.08
C ARG A 13 12.20 1.60 11.65
N ARG A 14 13.34 1.12 11.12
CA ARG A 14 14.38 1.96 10.49
C ARG A 14 14.31 1.85 8.96
N ILE A 15 14.57 2.95 8.26
CA ILE A 15 14.65 2.96 6.79
C ILE A 15 16.10 2.74 6.35
N GLY A 16 16.40 1.52 5.89
CA GLY A 16 17.75 1.13 5.48
C GLY A 16 18.73 1.18 6.65
N THR A 17 19.89 1.80 6.44
CA THR A 17 20.96 1.93 7.44
C THR A 17 20.83 3.18 8.32
N ARG A 18 19.72 3.92 8.23
CA ARG A 18 19.52 5.13 9.05
C ARG A 18 19.59 4.78 10.55
N PRO A 19 20.27 5.59 11.37
CA PRO A 19 20.44 5.28 12.79
C PRO A 19 19.14 5.44 13.59
N ARG A 20 18.24 6.31 13.11
CA ARG A 20 16.97 6.66 13.77
C ARG A 20 15.78 5.91 13.19
N THR A 21 14.77 5.66 14.02
CA THR A 21 13.50 5.06 13.57
C THR A 21 12.67 6.05 12.77
N ILE A 22 11.63 5.55 12.10
CA ILE A 22 10.64 6.38 11.40
C ILE A 22 10.00 7.36 12.38
N GLY A 23 9.59 6.89 13.56
CA GLY A 23 8.96 7.76 14.56
C GLY A 23 9.84 8.89 15.07
N GLU A 24 11.13 8.61 15.29
CA GLU A 24 12.09 9.64 15.69
C GLU A 24 12.29 10.71 14.61
N LEU A 25 12.28 10.31 13.33
CA LEU A 25 12.38 11.24 12.21
C LEU A 25 11.07 12.01 12.01
N PHE A 26 9.94 11.32 12.05
CA PHE A 26 8.62 11.92 11.92
C PHE A 26 8.35 12.93 13.03
N ALA A 27 8.75 12.66 14.27
CA ALA A 27 8.59 13.61 15.38
C ALA A 27 9.31 14.94 15.14
N VAL A 28 10.45 14.94 14.43
CA VAL A 28 11.19 16.16 14.04
C VAL A 28 10.42 16.93 12.97
N GLU A 29 9.81 16.25 12.01
CA GLU A 29 9.11 16.87 10.87
C GLU A 29 7.66 17.26 11.19
N ARG A 30 7.01 16.58 12.14
CA ARG A 30 5.61 16.73 12.52
C ARG A 30 5.16 18.18 12.74
N PRO A 31 5.93 19.07 13.41
CA PRO A 31 5.52 20.47 13.59
C PRO A 31 5.40 21.28 12.30
N SER A 32 6.01 20.81 11.21
CA SER A 32 6.01 21.48 9.90
C SER A 32 4.87 21.04 8.99
N LEU A 33 4.09 20.02 9.40
CA LEU A 33 3.01 19.48 8.60
C LEU A 33 1.76 20.36 8.68
N LYS A 34 1.07 20.48 7.55
CA LYS A 34 -0.28 21.05 7.51
C LYS A 34 -1.25 20.11 8.23
N PRO A 35 -2.32 20.63 8.86
CA PRO A 35 -3.38 19.79 9.40
C PRO A 35 -3.99 18.91 8.30
N LEU A 36 -4.56 17.77 8.71
CA LEU A 36 -5.29 16.92 7.78
C LEU A 36 -6.47 17.69 7.17
N PRO A 37 -6.76 17.50 5.87
CA PRO A 37 -7.94 18.06 5.25
C PRO A 37 -9.20 17.62 5.98
N VAL A 38 -10.14 18.55 6.18
CA VAL A 38 -11.47 18.24 6.73
C VAL A 38 -12.42 17.75 5.64
N GLU A 39 -12.18 18.16 4.39
CA GLU A 39 -12.92 17.70 3.24
C GLU A 39 -12.60 16.22 2.94
N THR A 40 -13.63 15.47 2.56
CA THR A 40 -13.45 14.09 2.09
C THR A 40 -12.60 14.11 0.84
N PHE A 41 -11.48 13.39 0.87
CA PHE A 41 -10.66 13.16 -0.32
C PHE A 41 -11.14 11.91 -1.05
N GLU A 42 -11.22 11.98 -2.37
CA GLU A 42 -11.47 10.80 -3.20
C GLU A 42 -10.25 9.87 -3.10
N THR A 43 -10.36 8.82 -2.28
CA THR A 43 -9.31 7.82 -2.00
C THR A 43 -8.98 6.94 -3.20
N GLY A 44 -9.83 6.95 -4.24
CA GLY A 44 -9.59 6.19 -5.46
C GLY A 44 -10.55 6.58 -6.57
N ARG A 45 -10.00 6.79 -7.77
CA ARG A 45 -10.78 6.73 -9.00
C ARG A 45 -10.74 5.30 -9.51
N TRP A 46 -11.90 4.68 -9.66
CA TRP A 46 -12.03 3.40 -10.34
C TRP A 46 -11.69 3.59 -11.82
N PHE A 47 -10.53 3.10 -12.24
CA PHE A 47 -10.21 2.93 -13.64
C PHE A 47 -10.68 1.55 -14.07
N THR A 48 -11.30 1.45 -15.25
CA THR A 48 -11.52 0.19 -15.96
C THR A 48 -10.45 0.06 -17.04
N PRO A 49 -9.18 -0.25 -16.67
CA PRO A 49 -8.13 -0.35 -17.66
C PRO A 49 -8.46 -1.47 -18.65
N ARG A 50 -8.62 -1.12 -19.93
CA ARG A 50 -8.55 -2.11 -21.01
C ARG A 50 -7.07 -2.40 -21.23
N VAL A 51 -6.55 -3.34 -20.45
CA VAL A 51 -5.17 -3.79 -20.54
C VAL A 51 -5.01 -4.56 -21.87
N ASP A 52 -4.35 -3.96 -22.86
CA ASP A 52 -3.85 -4.71 -24.01
C ASP A 52 -2.62 -5.54 -23.57
N ARG A 53 -2.43 -6.70 -24.21
CA ARG A 53 -1.52 -7.81 -23.86
C ARG A 53 -0.05 -7.42 -23.58
N PHE A 54 0.35 -6.19 -23.87
CA PHE A 54 1.71 -5.67 -23.71
C PHE A 54 1.89 -4.63 -22.61
N SER A 55 0.84 -4.30 -21.85
CA SER A 55 0.96 -3.35 -20.73
C SER A 55 1.59 -4.04 -19.51
N HIS A 56 2.91 -3.94 -19.39
CA HIS A 56 3.67 -4.39 -18.22
C HIS A 56 3.54 -3.32 -17.12
N SER A 57 2.66 -3.52 -16.13
CA SER A 57 2.73 -2.75 -14.88
C SER A 57 3.83 -3.38 -14.01
N LEU A 58 4.84 -2.59 -13.65
CA LEU A 58 5.93 -2.99 -12.75
C LEU A 58 5.40 -3.17 -11.32
N THR A 59 4.75 -4.31 -11.04
CA THR A 59 4.52 -4.78 -9.67
C THR A 59 4.35 -6.30 -9.65
N GLU A 60 5.47 -7.02 -9.54
CA GLU A 60 5.45 -8.45 -9.19
C GLU A 60 6.47 -8.71 -8.09
N LEU A 61 5.99 -8.66 -6.83
CA LEU A 61 6.48 -9.58 -5.81
C LEU A 61 5.59 -10.85 -5.90
N PRO A 62 6.16 -12.05 -5.98
CA PRO A 62 5.41 -13.25 -6.38
C PRO A 62 4.56 -13.78 -5.22
N GLY A 63 3.26 -14.02 -5.45
CA GLY A 63 2.44 -14.72 -4.46
C GLY A 63 0.93 -14.73 -4.64
N VAL A 64 0.34 -14.00 -5.58
CA VAL A 64 -1.12 -13.91 -5.69
C VAL A 64 -1.56 -14.24 -7.10
N PHE A 65 -1.88 -15.50 -7.38
CA PHE A 65 -2.97 -15.94 -8.28
C PHE A 65 -3.06 -17.47 -8.20
N HIS A 66 -3.32 -18.00 -7.01
CA HIS A 66 -3.92 -19.32 -6.90
C HIS A 66 -5.44 -19.16 -6.79
N GLN A 67 -6.14 -20.03 -7.52
CA GLN A 67 -7.59 -20.28 -7.49
C GLN A 67 -8.39 -19.30 -8.39
N PHE A 68 -8.94 -19.71 -9.54
CA PHE A 68 -9.77 -20.89 -9.76
C PHE A 68 -9.46 -21.61 -11.10
N ARG A 69 -9.23 -22.92 -11.00
CA ARG A 69 -9.21 -23.85 -12.14
C ARG A 69 -10.29 -24.90 -11.90
N GLY A 70 -11.12 -25.15 -12.91
CA GLY A 70 -12.14 -26.20 -12.97
C GLY A 70 -13.56 -25.62 -13.07
N HIS A 71 -14.41 -25.97 -14.03
CA HIS A 71 -14.36 -27.04 -15.04
C HIS A 71 -15.35 -26.67 -16.15
N THR A 72 -14.91 -26.73 -17.41
CA THR A 72 -15.80 -26.78 -18.57
C THR A 72 -16.06 -28.25 -18.91
N ALA A 73 -17.33 -28.64 -19.05
CA ALA A 73 -17.84 -29.76 -19.84
C ALA A 73 -19.34 -29.45 -20.00
N GLY A 74 -19.91 -29.25 -21.19
CA GLY A 74 -19.82 -30.10 -22.36
C GLY A 74 -21.00 -31.08 -22.33
N GLY A 75 -22.04 -30.81 -23.13
CA GLY A 75 -23.27 -31.59 -23.24
C GLY A 75 -24.42 -30.77 -23.79
#